data_AF-A0A420VBR6-F1
#
_entry.id   AF-A0A420VBR6-F1
#
_cell.length_a   1.000
_cell.length_b   1.000
_cell.length_c   1.000
_cell.angle_alpha   90.00
_cell.angle_beta   90.00
_cell.angle_gamma   90.00
#
_symmetry.space_group_name_H-M   'P 1'
#
loop_
_entity.id
_entity.type
_entity.pdbx_description
1 polymer ?
#
loop_
_entity_poly.entity_id
_entity_poly.type
_entity_poly.pdbx_seq_one_letter_code
_entity_poly.pdbx_strand_id
1 'polypeptide(L)'
;MSEEKLDAFANREEAGKEEPGSENAPGKEAERMEAAESETNAGPDKNGEETREPSPNEPPAEGLKDEGKEQAEEKKEGEAKENPETEQQADEGETAKAEGEAEKLHREKEQLEQQIDELKRELEEKDNRYLRLYADFENYKRRTRNEIEAIKKYQAQDLIADLLPAIDNFERALKSEAKSDDAKNILKGIEMVYRGMMEALAKAGVKPIEAVGQAFDPRYHHAVMQEKSEDHPSNVVLEEFQKGYMLKDRVIRPSMVKVSE
;
A
#
# COMPACT_ATOMS: atom_id res chain seq x y z
N MET A 1 -63.75 11.14 8.29
CA MET A 1 -65.03 11.86 8.23
C MET A 1 -64.79 13.13 7.43
N SER A 2 -65.20 13.27 6.18
CA SER A 2 -66.17 12.48 5.40
C SER A 2 -65.71 12.31 3.95
N GLU A 3 -65.95 11.12 3.41
CA GLU A 3 -66.00 10.87 1.95
C GLU A 3 -67.29 11.45 1.35
N GLU A 4 -67.39 11.43 0.01
CA GLU A 4 -68.48 11.85 -0.92
C GLU A 4 -67.94 12.91 -1.91
N LYS A 5 -68.13 12.85 -3.24
CA LYS A 5 -68.80 11.95 -4.21
C LYS A 5 -68.03 12.11 -5.55
N LEU A 6 -67.62 11.04 -6.24
CA LEU A 6 -68.35 10.21 -7.23
C LEU A 6 -68.54 10.83 -8.64
N ASP A 7 -68.47 9.92 -9.62
CA ASP A 7 -68.78 9.99 -11.07
C ASP A 7 -67.84 10.82 -11.97
N ALA A 8 -67.18 10.30 -13.03
CA ALA A 8 -67.45 9.29 -14.08
C ALA A 8 -67.87 9.92 -15.44
N PHE A 9 -67.85 9.10 -16.51
CA PHE A 9 -67.88 9.45 -17.96
C PHE A 9 -66.53 9.97 -18.52
N ALA A 10 -65.79 9.31 -19.42
CA ALA A 10 -66.03 8.31 -20.48
C ALA A 10 -66.44 8.88 -21.86
N ASN A 11 -65.43 9.16 -22.71
CA ASN A 11 -65.34 8.87 -24.15
C ASN A 11 -63.94 9.35 -24.64
N ARG A 12 -63.26 8.90 -25.70
CA ARG A 12 -63.26 7.77 -26.68
C ARG A 12 -62.76 8.40 -28.01
N GLU A 13 -62.10 7.61 -28.86
CA GLU A 13 -61.70 7.93 -30.27
C GLU A 13 -60.40 8.74 -30.42
N GLU A 14 -59.47 8.48 -31.35
CA GLU A 14 -59.21 7.38 -32.34
C GLU A 14 -57.70 7.47 -32.74
N ALA A 15 -56.89 6.41 -32.88
CA ALA A 15 -56.72 5.40 -33.96
C ALA A 15 -55.46 5.61 -34.86
N GLY A 16 -54.94 4.52 -35.47
CA GLY A 16 -53.72 4.47 -36.32
C GLY A 16 -52.45 4.14 -35.51
N LYS A 17 -51.75 3.00 -35.60
CA LYS A 17 -51.64 1.93 -36.63
C LYS A 17 -51.16 2.40 -38.01
N GLU A 18 -49.87 2.22 -38.27
CA GLU A 18 -49.37 1.52 -39.48
C GLU A 18 -47.85 1.22 -39.40
N GLU A 19 -47.51 -0.04 -39.59
CA GLU A 19 -46.24 -0.57 -40.08
C GLU A 19 -46.65 -1.56 -41.20
N PRO A 20 -45.90 -1.73 -42.31
CA PRO A 20 -44.88 -2.80 -42.29
C PRO A 20 -43.71 -2.70 -43.32
N GLY A 21 -42.65 -3.46 -43.02
CA GLY A 21 -41.73 -4.10 -44.00
C GLY A 21 -40.61 -3.23 -44.60
N SER A 22 -39.56 -3.78 -45.20
CA SER A 22 -38.98 -5.15 -45.20
C SER A 22 -37.64 -5.12 -45.96
N GLU A 23 -36.85 -6.20 -45.91
CA GLU A 23 -35.58 -6.41 -46.66
C GLU A 23 -34.38 -5.56 -46.15
N ASN A 24 -33.11 -6.01 -46.20
CA ASN A 24 -32.55 -7.21 -46.81
C ASN A 24 -31.25 -7.69 -46.12
N ALA A 25 -31.05 -9.01 -46.07
CA ALA A 25 -29.81 -9.73 -45.75
C ALA A 25 -29.97 -11.17 -46.32
N PRO A 26 -28.91 -11.97 -46.63
CA PRO A 26 -27.52 -11.83 -46.18
C PRO A 26 -26.46 -12.00 -47.30
N GLY A 27 -25.18 -11.90 -46.94
CA GLY A 27 -24.05 -12.29 -47.80
C GLY A 27 -22.97 -13.04 -47.01
N LYS A 28 -22.90 -14.37 -47.20
CA LYS A 28 -21.72 -15.18 -46.81
C LYS A 28 -20.78 -15.25 -48.02
N GLU A 29 -19.49 -15.14 -47.77
CA GLU A 29 -18.50 -15.80 -48.64
C GLU A 29 -17.36 -16.35 -47.78
N ALA A 30 -16.88 -17.52 -48.17
CA ALA A 30 -15.87 -18.32 -47.48
C ALA A 30 -15.06 -19.07 -48.54
N GLU A 31 -13.88 -19.57 -48.16
CA GLU A 31 -13.01 -20.45 -48.98
C GLU A 31 -12.31 -19.71 -50.18
N ARG A 32 -11.10 -20.05 -50.64
CA ARG A 32 -10.13 -21.12 -50.28
C ARG A 32 -8.75 -20.87 -50.95
N MET A 33 -7.70 -21.54 -50.43
CA MET A 33 -6.51 -22.05 -51.16
C MET A 33 -5.52 -21.00 -51.77
N GLU A 34 -4.23 -21.24 -52.02
CA GLU A 34 -3.29 -22.37 -51.86
C GLU A 34 -1.85 -21.75 -51.72
N ALA A 35 -0.99 -22.13 -50.77
CA ALA A 35 -0.01 -23.25 -50.74
C ALA A 35 1.42 -22.95 -51.26
N ALA A 36 2.40 -23.36 -50.44
CA ALA A 36 3.85 -23.61 -50.64
C ALA A 36 4.52 -23.41 -49.24
N GLU A 37 4.97 -24.41 -48.47
CA GLU A 37 6.04 -25.42 -48.73
C GLU A 37 7.38 -24.77 -49.16
N SER A 38 8.55 -25.07 -48.60
CA SER A 38 9.01 -26.05 -47.58
C SER A 38 10.08 -25.38 -46.65
N GLU A 39 10.93 -26.00 -45.79
CA GLU A 39 11.32 -27.40 -45.55
C GLU A 39 12.02 -27.59 -44.16
N THR A 40 11.64 -28.61 -43.37
CA THR A 40 12.49 -29.31 -42.34
C THR A 40 13.10 -28.55 -41.13
N ASN A 41 13.73 -29.19 -40.12
CA ASN A 41 13.39 -30.37 -39.28
C ASN A 41 14.43 -30.45 -38.12
N ALA A 42 14.07 -31.15 -37.03
CA ALA A 42 14.96 -31.81 -36.05
C ALA A 42 15.76 -30.98 -35.02
N GLY A 43 15.53 -31.33 -33.75
CA GLY A 43 16.63 -31.68 -32.82
C GLY A 43 16.95 -30.67 -31.71
N PRO A 44 16.71 -30.99 -30.42
CA PRO A 44 17.19 -30.18 -29.30
C PRO A 44 18.61 -30.61 -28.90
N ASP A 45 19.51 -29.66 -28.73
CA ASP A 45 20.84 -29.94 -28.16
C ASP A 45 20.97 -29.40 -26.74
N LYS A 46 21.68 -30.16 -25.89
CA LYS A 46 21.96 -29.82 -24.49
C LYS A 46 23.41 -29.41 -24.37
N ASN A 47 23.67 -28.30 -23.68
CA ASN A 47 24.66 -28.17 -22.60
C ASN A 47 24.99 -26.69 -22.38
N GLY A 48 24.84 -26.25 -21.14
CA GLY A 48 25.26 -24.94 -20.66
C GLY A 48 25.44 -25.04 -19.16
N GLU A 49 26.68 -25.12 -18.70
CA GLU A 49 27.02 -25.12 -17.29
C GLU A 49 26.75 -23.72 -16.72
N GLU A 50 25.86 -23.61 -15.74
CA GLU A 50 25.72 -22.40 -14.93
C GLU A 50 25.92 -22.76 -13.45
N THR A 51 27.13 -22.51 -12.96
CA THR A 51 27.49 -22.65 -11.55
C THR A 51 26.69 -21.67 -10.69
N ARG A 52 25.90 -22.18 -9.73
CA ARG A 52 25.34 -21.36 -8.65
C ARG A 52 25.61 -22.03 -7.30
N GLU A 53 26.16 -21.24 -6.40
CA GLU A 53 26.61 -21.66 -5.07
C GLU A 53 25.42 -21.98 -4.14
N PRO A 54 25.54 -22.96 -3.22
CA PRO A 54 24.51 -23.24 -2.23
C PRO A 54 24.58 -22.25 -1.04
N SER A 55 23.41 -21.79 -0.59
CA SER A 55 23.23 -20.93 0.58
C SER A 55 23.47 -21.68 1.90
N PRO A 56 24.10 -21.06 2.92
CA PRO A 56 24.32 -21.71 4.21
C PRO A 56 23.21 -21.44 5.25
N ASN A 57 22.72 -22.55 5.83
CA ASN A 57 22.24 -22.74 7.21
C ASN A 57 20.97 -22.01 7.71
N GLU A 58 19.85 -22.74 7.65
CA GLU A 58 18.84 -22.74 8.73
C GLU A 58 19.34 -23.65 9.88
N PRO A 59 19.06 -23.34 11.17
CA PRO A 59 19.42 -24.20 12.29
C PRO A 59 18.43 -25.37 12.46
N PRO A 60 18.88 -26.59 12.81
CA PRO A 60 17.99 -27.73 12.98
C PRO A 60 17.22 -27.66 14.30
N ALA A 61 15.91 -27.90 14.22
CA ALA A 61 15.08 -28.15 15.39
C ALA A 61 14.94 -29.66 15.63
N GLU A 62 15.66 -30.19 16.61
CA GLU A 62 15.38 -31.53 17.16
C GLU A 62 15.19 -31.43 18.67
N GLY A 63 13.97 -31.74 19.11
CA GLY A 63 13.65 -31.97 20.51
C GLY A 63 13.50 -33.46 20.74
N LEU A 64 14.37 -34.04 21.57
CA LEU A 64 14.21 -35.37 22.12
C LEU A 64 14.12 -35.24 23.65
N LYS A 65 12.97 -35.62 24.18
CA LYS A 65 12.72 -35.75 25.62
C LYS A 65 13.07 -37.17 26.04
N ASP A 66 13.91 -37.33 27.04
CA ASP A 66 13.95 -38.53 27.85
C ASP A 66 14.22 -38.14 29.31
N GLU A 67 13.18 -38.22 30.15
CA GLU A 67 13.27 -37.98 31.59
C GLU A 67 12.98 -39.31 32.29
N GLY A 68 14.00 -39.90 32.92
CA GLY A 68 13.85 -41.23 33.51
C GLY A 68 14.86 -41.56 34.60
N LYS A 69 14.61 -41.08 35.83
CA LYS A 69 15.00 -41.68 37.13
C LYS A 69 16.52 -41.81 37.41
N GLU A 70 17.03 -41.88 38.63
CA GLU A 70 16.49 -41.66 39.98
C GLU A 70 17.70 -41.29 40.86
N GLN A 71 17.62 -40.24 41.69
CA GLN A 71 18.59 -40.03 42.78
C GLN A 71 18.04 -40.71 44.05
N ALA A 72 18.89 -41.45 44.75
CA ALA A 72 18.57 -42.06 46.03
C ALA A 72 19.51 -41.52 47.11
N GLU A 73 18.94 -40.94 48.17
CA GLU A 73 19.66 -40.60 49.40
C GLU A 73 19.29 -41.55 50.55
N GLU A 74 20.31 -42.25 51.03
CA GLU A 74 20.71 -42.37 52.45
C GLU A 74 19.66 -42.66 53.56
N LYS A 75 19.79 -43.81 54.27
CA LYS A 75 20.45 -43.84 55.60
C LYS A 75 20.49 -45.22 56.34
N LYS A 76 21.59 -45.37 57.10
CA LYS A 76 21.77 -45.95 58.47
C LYS A 76 22.16 -47.42 58.74
N GLU A 77 23.25 -47.50 59.53
CA GLU A 77 23.57 -48.39 60.69
C GLU A 77 23.98 -49.87 60.50
N GLY A 78 25.10 -50.27 61.15
CA GLY A 78 25.40 -51.69 61.44
C GLY A 78 26.88 -52.16 61.53
N GLU A 79 27.64 -51.70 62.53
CA GLU A 79 28.80 -52.36 63.24
C GLU A 79 29.92 -53.22 62.58
N ALA A 80 31.16 -52.96 63.05
CA ALA A 80 32.33 -53.87 63.25
C ALA A 80 33.05 -54.46 62.01
N LYS A 81 34.40 -54.49 61.88
CA LYS A 81 35.49 -54.67 62.86
C LYS A 81 36.89 -54.57 62.17
N GLU A 82 37.93 -54.29 62.97
CA GLU A 82 39.38 -54.59 62.75
C GLU A 82 40.21 -53.92 61.62
N ASN A 83 41.15 -53.07 62.07
CA ASN A 83 42.45 -52.72 61.46
C ASN A 83 43.44 -53.90 61.68
N PRO A 84 44.55 -54.10 60.91
CA PRO A 84 45.67 -53.14 60.95
C PRO A 84 46.41 -52.87 59.62
N GLU A 85 46.95 -51.66 59.55
CA GLU A 85 48.28 -51.29 59.01
C GLU A 85 48.69 -51.78 57.61
N THR A 86 48.86 -50.82 56.69
CA THR A 86 49.96 -50.85 55.73
C THR A 86 50.49 -49.42 55.52
N GLU A 87 51.67 -49.19 56.11
CA GLU A 87 52.76 -48.27 55.73
C GLU A 87 52.42 -46.98 54.97
N GLN A 88 52.57 -45.85 55.68
CA GLN A 88 52.81 -44.54 55.08
C GLN A 88 54.23 -44.49 54.49
N GLN A 89 54.32 -44.41 53.16
CA GLN A 89 55.43 -43.75 52.46
C GLN A 89 54.90 -43.25 51.10
N ALA A 90 54.35 -42.04 51.12
CA ALA A 90 53.98 -41.28 49.92
C ALA A 90 54.81 -39.99 49.88
N ASP A 91 55.25 -39.62 48.69
CA ASP A 91 56.31 -38.65 48.44
C ASP A 91 55.88 -37.19 48.67
N GLU A 92 56.66 -36.43 49.46
CA GLU A 92 56.43 -35.00 49.70
C GLU A 92 56.72 -34.14 48.46
N GLY A 93 57.43 -34.66 47.44
CA GLY A 93 57.65 -33.99 46.16
C GLY A 93 56.51 -34.19 45.16
N GLU A 94 55.87 -35.37 45.16
CA GLU A 94 54.78 -35.72 44.26
C GLU A 94 53.46 -35.02 44.65
N THR A 95 53.20 -34.87 45.95
CA THR A 95 52.06 -34.08 46.48
C THR A 95 52.19 -32.59 46.15
N ALA A 96 53.34 -31.96 46.43
CA ALA A 96 53.59 -30.55 46.09
C ALA A 96 53.51 -30.26 44.57
N LYS A 97 53.84 -31.25 43.73
CA LYS A 97 53.75 -31.13 42.27
C LYS A 97 52.30 -31.26 41.78
N ALA A 98 51.52 -32.17 42.36
CA ALA A 98 50.09 -32.31 42.06
C ALA A 98 49.28 -31.06 42.48
N GLU A 99 49.60 -30.45 43.63
CA GLU A 99 48.97 -29.19 44.07
C GLU A 99 49.30 -28.03 43.11
N GLY A 100 50.54 -27.92 42.63
CA GLY A 100 50.94 -26.90 41.67
C GLY A 100 50.33 -27.06 40.26
N GLU A 101 50.04 -28.29 39.84
CA GLU A 101 49.29 -28.57 38.61
C GLU A 101 47.78 -28.29 38.78
N ALA A 102 47.20 -28.60 39.96
CA ALA A 102 45.83 -28.26 40.30
C ALA A 102 45.59 -26.74 40.36
N GLU A 103 46.49 -25.95 40.97
CA GLU A 103 46.42 -24.48 40.94
C GLU A 103 46.46 -23.91 39.52
N LYS A 104 47.31 -24.49 38.63
CA LYS A 104 47.39 -24.05 37.23
C LYS A 104 46.08 -24.31 36.49
N LEU A 105 45.53 -25.52 36.61
CA LEU A 105 44.25 -25.90 36.00
C LEU A 105 43.10 -25.03 36.53
N HIS A 106 43.13 -24.66 37.82
CA HIS A 106 42.14 -23.75 38.40
C HIS A 106 42.22 -22.35 37.77
N ARG A 107 43.43 -21.78 37.66
CA ARG A 107 43.63 -20.44 37.04
C ARG A 107 43.31 -20.44 35.54
N GLU A 108 43.60 -21.51 34.82
CA GLU A 108 43.23 -21.66 33.41
C GLU A 108 41.71 -21.77 33.23
N LYS A 109 41.04 -22.51 34.11
CA LYS A 109 39.57 -22.59 34.16
C LYS A 109 38.93 -21.23 34.46
N GLU A 110 39.43 -20.49 35.44
CA GLU A 110 38.97 -19.12 35.75
C GLU A 110 39.16 -18.17 34.56
N GLN A 111 40.28 -18.25 33.84
CA GLN A 111 40.53 -17.45 32.64
C GLN A 111 39.58 -17.80 31.50
N LEU A 112 39.30 -19.09 31.29
CA LEU A 112 38.32 -19.55 30.28
C LEU A 112 36.90 -19.13 30.65
N GLU A 113 36.51 -19.19 31.93
CA GLU A 113 35.21 -18.71 32.42
C GLU A 113 35.04 -17.21 32.19
N GLN A 114 36.07 -16.40 32.50
CA GLN A 114 36.08 -14.96 32.21
C GLN A 114 35.97 -14.65 30.70
N GLN A 115 36.67 -15.40 29.84
CA GLN A 115 36.57 -15.25 28.39
C GLN A 115 35.19 -15.63 27.86
N ILE A 116 34.60 -16.71 28.38
CA ILE A 116 33.25 -17.15 28.04
C ILE A 116 32.21 -16.08 28.42
N ASP A 117 32.34 -15.47 29.59
CA ASP A 117 31.39 -14.46 30.06
C ASP A 117 31.54 -13.10 29.34
N GLU A 118 32.75 -12.67 28.98
CA GLU A 118 32.93 -11.49 28.11
C GLU A 118 32.38 -11.76 26.69
N LEU A 119 32.62 -12.96 26.13
CA LEU A 119 32.05 -13.35 24.82
C LEU A 119 30.52 -13.41 24.84
N LYS A 120 29.89 -13.88 25.93
CA LYS A 120 28.43 -13.81 26.12
C LYS A 120 27.95 -12.35 26.15
N ARG A 121 28.65 -11.46 26.88
CA ARG A 121 28.27 -10.04 26.95
C ARG A 121 28.41 -9.36 25.60
N GLU A 122 29.50 -9.60 24.87
CA GLU A 122 29.69 -9.11 23.50
C GLU A 122 28.60 -9.61 22.54
N LEU A 123 28.16 -10.87 22.68
CA LEU A 123 27.09 -11.46 21.89
C LEU A 123 25.74 -10.79 22.22
N GLU A 124 25.41 -10.64 23.50
CA GLU A 124 24.19 -9.95 23.94
C GLU A 124 24.18 -8.46 23.52
N GLU A 125 25.31 -7.76 23.58
CA GLU A 125 25.45 -6.39 23.07
C GLU A 125 25.22 -6.32 21.55
N LYS A 126 25.74 -7.29 20.79
CA LYS A 126 25.55 -7.38 19.32
C LYS A 126 24.12 -7.77 18.95
N ASP A 127 23.49 -8.69 19.67
CA ASP A 127 22.11 -9.11 19.44
C ASP A 127 21.13 -7.98 19.76
N ASN A 128 21.31 -7.27 20.86
CA ASN A 128 20.54 -6.05 21.17
C ASN A 128 20.70 -4.97 20.09
N ARG A 129 21.91 -4.82 19.54
CA ARG A 129 22.18 -3.89 18.43
C ARG A 129 21.52 -4.35 17.13
N TYR A 130 21.52 -5.65 16.85
CA TYR A 130 20.88 -6.25 15.68
C TYR A 130 19.35 -6.12 15.76
N LEU A 131 18.74 -6.43 16.90
CA LEU A 131 17.30 -6.28 17.14
C LEU A 131 16.85 -4.82 16.94
N ARG A 132 17.64 -3.84 17.43
CA ARG A 132 17.36 -2.43 17.16
C ARG A 132 17.48 -2.09 15.68
N LEU A 133 18.54 -2.50 15.00
CA LEU A 133 18.75 -2.28 13.57
C LEU A 133 17.61 -2.90 12.74
N TYR A 134 17.15 -4.09 13.11
CA TYR A 134 16.03 -4.78 12.48
C TYR A 134 14.72 -3.99 12.66
N ALA A 135 14.42 -3.54 13.87
CA ALA A 135 13.25 -2.70 14.15
C ALA A 135 13.29 -1.36 13.39
N ASP A 136 14.46 -0.72 13.30
CA ASP A 136 14.66 0.50 12.51
C ASP A 136 14.45 0.24 11.01
N PHE A 137 14.94 -0.90 10.50
CA PHE A 137 14.75 -1.33 9.11
C PHE A 137 13.29 -1.66 8.77
N GLU A 138 12.55 -2.34 9.66
CA GLU A 138 11.12 -2.57 9.49
C GLU A 138 10.32 -1.26 9.49
N ASN A 139 10.65 -0.36 10.41
CA ASN A 139 10.06 0.98 10.47
C ASN A 139 10.32 1.78 9.19
N TYR A 140 11.57 1.75 8.69
CA TYR A 140 11.93 2.34 7.40
C TYR A 140 11.14 1.72 6.26
N LYS A 141 11.12 0.39 6.12
CA LYS A 141 10.39 -0.34 5.07
C LYS A 141 8.89 -0.02 5.07
N ARG A 142 8.27 0.07 6.25
CA ARG A 142 6.88 0.50 6.42
C ARG A 142 6.67 1.95 5.99
N ARG A 143 7.55 2.86 6.43
CA ARG A 143 7.51 4.28 6.06
C ARG A 143 7.66 4.49 4.56
N THR A 144 8.69 3.90 3.94
CA THR A 144 8.96 4.00 2.50
C THR A 144 7.81 3.43 1.66
N ARG A 145 7.15 2.35 2.11
CA ARG A 145 5.94 1.85 1.44
C ARG A 145 4.84 2.91 1.43
N ASN A 146 4.53 3.51 2.59
CA ASN A 146 3.51 4.55 2.72
C ASN A 146 3.86 5.80 1.88
N GLU A 147 5.13 6.19 1.84
CA GLU A 147 5.62 7.30 1.01
C GLU A 147 5.46 7.00 -0.49
N ILE A 148 5.81 5.80 -0.96
CA ILE A 148 5.61 5.35 -2.35
C ILE A 148 4.12 5.30 -2.71
N GLU A 149 3.27 4.82 -1.81
CA GLU A 149 1.82 4.79 -2.01
C GLU A 149 1.24 6.22 -2.10
N ALA A 150 1.68 7.14 -1.24
CA ALA A 150 1.28 8.54 -1.30
C ALA A 150 1.74 9.22 -2.61
N ILE A 151 3.00 9.00 -3.02
CA ILE A 151 3.52 9.49 -4.30
C ILE A 151 2.66 8.97 -5.46
N LYS A 152 2.43 7.65 -5.55
CA LYS A 152 1.57 7.07 -6.60
C LYS A 152 0.13 7.59 -6.54
N LYS A 153 -0.41 7.87 -5.35
CA LYS A 153 -1.76 8.40 -5.16
C LYS A 153 -1.90 9.82 -5.73
N TYR A 154 -0.85 10.63 -5.69
CA TYR A 154 -0.87 12.05 -6.07
C TYR A 154 0.08 12.45 -7.21
N GLN A 155 0.79 11.52 -7.86
CA GLN A 155 1.78 11.81 -8.91
C GLN A 155 1.26 12.66 -10.08
N ALA A 156 -0.04 12.60 -10.35
CA ALA A 156 -0.69 13.36 -11.42
C ALA A 156 -1.00 14.81 -11.02
N GLN A 157 -0.86 15.18 -9.74
CA GLN A 157 -1.30 16.47 -9.19
C GLN A 157 -0.71 17.66 -9.95
N ASP A 158 0.60 17.66 -10.19
CA ASP A 158 1.30 18.80 -10.77
C ASP A 158 0.94 18.94 -12.27
N LEU A 159 0.87 17.81 -12.99
CA LEU A 159 0.36 17.77 -14.37
C LEU A 159 -1.10 18.25 -14.48
N ILE A 160 -1.94 17.90 -13.51
CA ILE A 160 -3.33 18.38 -13.47
C ILE A 160 -3.34 19.89 -13.18
N ALA A 161 -2.51 20.37 -12.25
CA ALA A 161 -2.40 21.79 -11.90
C ALA A 161 -2.02 22.64 -13.12
N ASP A 162 -1.03 22.21 -13.91
CA ASP A 162 -0.60 22.86 -15.15
C ASP A 162 -1.68 22.80 -16.26
N LEU A 163 -2.57 21.81 -16.22
CA LEU A 163 -3.71 21.68 -17.15
C LEU A 163 -4.91 22.57 -16.76
N LEU A 164 -5.09 22.92 -15.48
CA LEU A 164 -6.25 23.71 -15.03
C LEU A 164 -6.42 25.05 -15.76
N PRO A 165 -5.36 25.85 -16.05
CA PRO A 165 -5.49 27.08 -16.86
C PRO A 165 -6.07 26.84 -18.26
N ALA A 166 -5.82 25.68 -18.87
CA ALA A 166 -6.44 25.33 -20.15
C ALA A 166 -7.93 25.00 -19.98
N ILE A 167 -8.31 24.29 -18.90
CA ILE A 167 -9.72 24.05 -18.53
C ILE A 167 -10.45 25.39 -18.35
N ASP A 168 -9.86 26.34 -17.62
CA ASP A 168 -10.47 27.65 -17.38
C ASP A 168 -10.70 28.43 -18.68
N ASN A 169 -9.82 28.27 -19.67
CA ASN A 169 -9.99 28.89 -20.98
C ASN A 169 -11.11 28.21 -21.78
N PHE A 170 -11.30 26.89 -21.66
CA PHE A 170 -12.48 26.21 -22.21
C PHE A 170 -13.77 26.70 -21.53
N GLU A 171 -13.81 26.83 -20.20
CA GLU A 171 -14.98 27.37 -19.49
C GLU A 171 -15.28 28.82 -19.88
N ARG A 172 -14.24 29.65 -20.03
CA ARG A 172 -14.35 31.03 -20.52
C ARG A 172 -14.90 31.10 -21.95
N ALA A 173 -14.47 30.19 -22.83
CA ALA A 173 -14.97 30.09 -24.20
C ALA A 173 -16.44 29.63 -24.25
N LEU A 174 -16.83 28.65 -23.40
CA LEU A 174 -18.20 28.17 -23.30
C LEU A 174 -19.17 29.21 -22.70
N LYS A 175 -18.68 30.10 -21.83
CA LYS A 175 -19.43 31.27 -21.32
C LYS A 175 -19.60 32.40 -22.37
N SER A 176 -18.97 32.31 -23.54
CA SER A 176 -19.03 33.36 -24.58
C SER A 176 -20.29 33.23 -25.44
N GLU A 177 -21.00 34.33 -25.68
CA GLU A 177 -22.19 34.34 -26.53
C GLU A 177 -21.85 34.13 -28.02
N ALA A 178 -22.35 33.05 -28.61
CA ALA A 178 -22.20 32.76 -30.04
C ALA A 178 -23.24 33.53 -30.88
N LYS A 179 -22.78 34.54 -31.63
CA LYS A 179 -23.63 35.46 -32.42
C LYS A 179 -24.04 34.95 -33.82
N SER A 180 -23.43 33.87 -34.30
CA SER A 180 -23.77 33.20 -35.57
C SER A 180 -23.97 31.70 -35.36
N ASP A 181 -24.70 31.04 -36.27
CA ASP A 181 -24.95 29.61 -36.17
C ASP A 181 -23.67 28.76 -36.36
N ASP A 182 -22.73 29.22 -37.20
CA ASP A 182 -21.40 28.63 -37.29
C ASP A 182 -20.65 28.70 -35.95
N ALA A 183 -20.73 29.83 -35.25
CA ALA A 183 -20.11 29.97 -33.93
C ALA A 183 -20.77 29.05 -32.89
N LYS A 184 -22.09 28.82 -32.96
CA LYS A 184 -22.79 27.84 -32.09
C LYS A 184 -22.31 26.42 -32.37
N ASN A 185 -22.13 26.06 -33.64
CA ASN A 185 -21.62 24.74 -34.03
C ASN A 185 -20.18 24.50 -33.53
N ILE A 186 -19.32 25.52 -33.62
CA ILE A 186 -17.96 25.46 -33.06
C ILE A 186 -18.01 25.33 -31.53
N LEU A 187 -18.85 26.12 -30.85
CA LEU A 187 -18.96 26.11 -29.38
C LEU A 187 -19.47 24.75 -28.87
N LYS A 188 -20.40 24.11 -29.58
CA LYS A 188 -20.83 22.73 -29.33
C LYS A 188 -19.70 21.71 -29.49
N GLY A 189 -18.84 21.87 -30.50
CA GLY A 189 -17.65 21.04 -30.67
C GLY A 189 -16.66 21.19 -29.51
N ILE A 190 -16.48 22.42 -29.02
CA ILE A 190 -15.66 22.72 -27.82
C ILE A 190 -16.28 22.09 -26.56
N GLU A 191 -17.61 22.16 -26.40
CA GLU A 191 -18.33 21.55 -25.28
C GLU A 191 -18.11 20.02 -25.21
N MET A 192 -18.15 19.34 -26.36
CA MET A 192 -17.86 17.90 -26.45
C MET A 192 -16.43 17.56 -25.99
N VAL A 193 -15.43 18.36 -26.38
CA VAL A 193 -14.03 18.18 -25.96
C VAL A 193 -13.86 18.45 -24.46
N TYR A 194 -14.42 19.55 -23.96
CA TYR A 194 -14.40 19.90 -22.53
C TYR A 194 -15.02 18.77 -21.70
N ARG A 195 -16.19 18.25 -22.10
CA ARG A 195 -16.85 17.13 -21.43
C ARG A 195 -15.97 15.87 -21.42
N GLY A 196 -15.40 15.48 -22.55
CA GLY A 196 -14.49 14.33 -22.63
C GLY A 196 -13.26 14.48 -21.72
N MET A 197 -12.72 15.69 -21.61
CA MET A 197 -11.60 16.01 -20.72
C MET A 197 -12.01 15.96 -19.24
N MET A 198 -13.18 16.46 -18.88
CA MET A 198 -13.75 16.35 -17.53
C MET A 198 -14.03 14.89 -17.13
N GLU A 199 -14.52 14.06 -18.06
CA GLU A 199 -14.71 12.62 -17.84
C GLU A 199 -13.36 11.88 -17.64
N ALA A 200 -12.30 12.29 -18.34
CA ALA A 200 -10.95 11.75 -18.13
C ALA A 200 -10.36 12.17 -16.76
N LEU A 201 -10.55 13.42 -16.35
CA LEU A 201 -10.14 13.94 -15.03
C LEU A 201 -10.91 13.24 -13.90
N ALA A 202 -12.21 13.02 -14.05
CA ALA A 202 -13.03 12.26 -13.10
C ALA A 202 -12.53 10.81 -12.94
N LYS A 203 -12.14 10.14 -14.04
CA LYS A 203 -11.52 8.80 -14.00
C LYS A 203 -10.17 8.78 -13.29
N ALA A 204 -9.39 9.86 -13.36
CA ALA A 204 -8.15 10.03 -12.60
C ALA A 204 -8.38 10.32 -11.09
N GLY A 205 -9.64 10.53 -10.68
CA GLY A 205 -10.01 10.87 -9.30
C GLY A 205 -9.99 12.36 -9.00
N VAL A 206 -9.97 13.22 -10.02
CA VAL A 206 -10.14 14.67 -9.87
C VAL A 206 -11.62 15.00 -9.77
N LYS A 207 -11.98 15.88 -8.84
CA LYS A 207 -13.34 16.41 -8.69
C LYS A 207 -13.31 17.93 -8.63
N PRO A 208 -14.28 18.64 -9.24
CA PRO A 208 -14.48 20.05 -8.97
C PRO A 208 -14.92 20.25 -7.52
N ILE A 209 -14.64 21.43 -6.97
CA ILE A 209 -15.13 21.86 -5.66
C ILE A 209 -16.45 22.59 -5.87
N GLU A 210 -17.54 22.12 -5.26
CA GLU A 210 -18.83 22.80 -5.30
C GLU A 210 -18.83 23.98 -4.33
N ALA A 211 -18.52 25.18 -4.82
CA ALA A 211 -18.40 26.35 -3.98
C ALA A 211 -19.71 27.14 -3.82
N VAL A 212 -20.44 27.40 -4.91
CA VAL A 212 -21.62 28.30 -4.92
C VAL A 212 -22.73 27.81 -3.97
N GLY A 213 -23.21 28.70 -3.10
CA GLY A 213 -24.24 28.41 -2.10
C GLY A 213 -23.75 27.66 -0.86
N GLN A 214 -22.47 27.25 -0.80
CA GLN A 214 -21.89 26.61 0.38
C GLN A 214 -21.29 27.65 1.35
N ALA A 215 -21.11 27.24 2.61
CA ALA A 215 -20.35 28.01 3.58
C ALA A 215 -18.88 28.15 3.13
N PHE A 216 -18.29 29.32 3.37
CA PHE A 216 -16.90 29.58 3.03
C PHE A 216 -15.94 28.80 3.94
N ASP A 217 -15.09 27.96 3.36
CA ASP A 217 -14.02 27.23 4.06
C ASP A 217 -12.66 27.58 3.41
N PRO A 218 -11.74 28.25 4.14
CA PRO A 218 -10.40 28.58 3.64
C PRO A 218 -9.55 27.41 3.13
N ARG A 219 -9.91 26.16 3.47
CA ARG A 219 -9.23 24.95 2.97
C ARG A 219 -9.58 24.63 1.52
N TYR A 220 -10.75 25.03 1.07
CA TYR A 220 -11.31 24.71 -0.25
C TYR A 220 -11.53 25.95 -1.13
N HIS A 221 -11.71 27.13 -0.50
CA HIS A 221 -12.12 28.36 -1.16
C HIS A 221 -11.12 29.49 -0.89
N HIS A 222 -10.89 30.34 -1.89
CA HIS A 222 -10.10 31.56 -1.82
C HIS A 222 -11.01 32.76 -2.08
N ALA A 223 -11.40 33.47 -1.02
CA ALA A 223 -12.23 34.66 -1.12
C ALA A 223 -11.42 35.82 -1.71
N VAL A 224 -11.78 36.23 -2.92
CA VAL A 224 -11.15 37.37 -3.63
C VAL A 224 -11.98 38.65 -3.53
N MET A 225 -13.27 38.53 -3.21
CA MET A 225 -14.21 39.64 -3.07
C MET A 225 -15.23 39.33 -1.96
N GLN A 226 -15.71 40.39 -1.30
CA GLN A 226 -16.84 40.33 -0.38
C GLN A 226 -17.94 41.27 -0.89
N GLU A 227 -19.21 40.87 -0.76
CA GLU A 227 -20.37 41.66 -1.18
C GLU A 227 -21.46 41.58 -0.12
N LYS A 228 -22.15 42.69 0.14
CA LYS A 228 -23.28 42.73 1.07
C LYS A 228 -24.49 42.11 0.37
N SER A 229 -25.04 41.06 0.97
CA SER A 229 -26.27 40.42 0.51
C SER A 229 -27.30 40.44 1.63
N GLU A 230 -28.52 40.91 1.33
CA GLU A 230 -29.65 40.82 2.25
C GLU A 230 -30.35 39.44 2.14
N ASP A 231 -30.15 38.73 1.02
CA ASP A 231 -30.78 37.45 0.69
C ASP A 231 -30.01 36.22 1.22
N HIS A 232 -28.71 36.37 1.53
CA HIS A 232 -27.83 35.29 1.94
C HIS A 232 -27.19 35.56 3.32
N PRO A 233 -27.05 34.55 4.20
CA PRO A 233 -26.37 34.73 5.46
C PRO A 233 -24.87 35.00 5.24
N SER A 234 -24.23 35.69 6.18
CA SER A 234 -22.79 36.01 6.20
C SER A 234 -21.91 34.75 6.05
N ASN A 235 -20.76 34.89 5.39
CA ASN A 235 -19.79 33.83 5.11
C ASN A 235 -20.30 32.67 4.21
N VAL A 236 -21.22 32.96 3.28
CA VAL A 236 -21.63 32.04 2.20
C VAL A 236 -21.01 32.47 0.88
N VAL A 237 -20.64 31.50 0.04
CA VAL A 237 -20.16 31.77 -1.32
C VAL A 237 -21.33 32.17 -2.22
N LEU A 238 -21.30 33.40 -2.72
CA LEU A 238 -22.29 33.96 -3.63
C LEU A 238 -22.01 33.56 -5.09
N GLU A 239 -20.74 33.59 -5.49
CA GLU A 239 -20.33 33.42 -6.89
C GLU A 239 -18.94 32.76 -6.96
N GLU A 240 -18.72 31.92 -7.97
CA GLU A 240 -17.44 31.28 -8.25
C GLU A 240 -16.85 31.84 -9.57
N PHE A 241 -15.73 32.55 -9.46
CA PHE A 241 -15.03 33.13 -10.61
C PHE A 241 -14.16 32.11 -11.34
N GLN A 242 -13.56 31.18 -10.60
CA GLN A 242 -12.70 30.12 -11.12
C GLN A 242 -12.89 28.85 -10.28
N LYS A 243 -13.15 27.73 -10.95
CA LYS A 243 -13.44 26.46 -10.26
C LYS A 243 -12.24 25.93 -9.48
N GLY A 244 -12.49 25.49 -8.26
CA GLY A 244 -11.56 24.71 -7.47
C GLY A 244 -11.56 23.26 -7.93
N TYR A 245 -10.42 22.58 -7.73
CA TYR A 245 -10.27 21.16 -8.08
C TYR A 245 -9.48 20.44 -6.98
N MET A 246 -9.94 19.23 -6.64
CA MET A 246 -9.29 18.31 -5.71
C MET A 246 -8.96 16.97 -6.37
N LEU A 247 -7.78 16.43 -6.08
CA LEU A 247 -7.38 15.07 -6.44
C LEU A 247 -7.65 14.17 -5.22
N LYS A 248 -8.73 13.38 -5.29
CA LYS A 248 -9.21 12.51 -4.21
C LYS A 248 -9.56 13.32 -2.95
N ASP A 249 -8.63 13.42 -2.02
CA ASP A 249 -8.72 14.08 -0.70
C ASP A 249 -7.81 15.32 -0.58
N ARG A 250 -6.98 15.61 -1.59
CA ARG A 250 -6.07 16.76 -1.59
C ARG A 250 -6.55 17.85 -2.57
N VAL A 251 -6.67 19.08 -2.08
CA VAL A 251 -6.96 20.25 -2.93
C VAL A 251 -5.73 20.55 -3.81
N ILE A 252 -5.95 20.65 -5.12
CA ILE A 252 -4.94 21.05 -6.11
C ILE A 252 -4.95 22.57 -6.25
N ARG A 253 -6.16 23.14 -6.40
CA ARG A 253 -6.42 24.57 -6.49
C ARG A 253 -7.74 24.88 -5.78
N PRO A 254 -7.80 25.85 -4.86
CA PRO A 254 -9.06 26.27 -4.25
C PRO A 254 -9.94 27.03 -5.26
N SER A 255 -11.26 27.04 -5.04
CA SER A 255 -12.18 27.87 -5.83
C SER A 255 -11.94 29.35 -5.54
N MET A 256 -11.79 30.19 -6.57
CA MET A 256 -11.79 31.64 -6.37
C MET A 256 -13.23 32.14 -6.30
N VAL A 257 -13.59 32.72 -5.16
CA VAL A 257 -15.00 32.98 -4.81
C VAL A 257 -15.25 34.42 -4.36
N LYS A 258 -16.48 34.85 -4.55
CA LYS A 258 -17.09 35.98 -3.86
C LYS A 258 -17.90 35.47 -2.68
N VAL A 259 -17.78 36.09 -1.51
CA VAL A 259 -18.53 35.71 -0.29
C VAL A 259 -19.42 36.84 0.23
N SER A 260 -20.46 36.50 0.98
CA SER A 260 -21.25 37.45 1.76
C SER A 260 -20.47 37.99 2.97
N GLU A 261 -20.58 39.30 3.20
CA GLU A 261 -20.12 39.98 4.44
C GLU A 261 -20.91 39.49 5.68
#